data_AF-A0AAN4Z360-F1
#
_entry.id   AF-A0AAN4Z360-F1
#
_cell.length_a   1.000
_cell.length_b   1.000
_cell.length_c   1.000
_cell.angle_alpha   90.00
_cell.angle_beta   90.00
_cell.angle_gamma   90.00
#
_symmetry.space_group_name_H-M   'P 1'
#
loop_
_entity.id
_entity.type
_entity.pdbx_description
1 polymer ?
#
loop_
_entity_poly.entity_id
_entity_poly.type
_entity_poly.pdbx_seq_one_letter_code
_entity_poly.pdbx_strand_id
1 'polypeptide(L)'
;LFLIVLSIWRQVFAGKSSQETNDSGGVVVIGHLQPNNPAIAHEPDILRMCADDLRERGILPEKYSFEVATRESCNAYSGVENAAHLHYMKNATIYFGPGCNNEMLAIGRLAPRWNVP
;
A
#
# COMPACT_ATOMS: atom_id res chain seq x y z
N LEU A 1 0.33 -18.66 -19.09
CA LEU A 1 -0.19 -17.56 -18.25
C LEU A 1 -0.25 -17.93 -16.75
N PHE A 2 -0.83 -19.08 -16.37
CA PHE A 2 -0.88 -19.56 -14.98
C PHE A 2 0.50 -19.69 -14.28
N LEU A 3 1.56 -20.05 -15.03
CA LEU A 3 2.93 -20.21 -14.49
C LEU A 3 3.66 -18.88 -14.23
N ILE A 4 3.25 -17.78 -14.88
CA ILE A 4 3.88 -16.46 -14.68
C ILE A 4 3.36 -15.83 -13.37
N VAL A 5 2.06 -15.98 -13.09
CA VAL A 5 1.45 -15.52 -11.83
C VAL A 5 2.06 -16.25 -10.63
N LEU A 6 2.28 -17.56 -10.73
CA LEU A 6 2.97 -18.33 -9.68
C LEU A 6 4.44 -17.93 -9.50
N SER A 7 5.14 -17.56 -10.58
CA SER A 7 6.54 -17.15 -10.49
C SER A 7 6.71 -15.78 -9.85
N ILE A 8 5.78 -14.85 -10.08
CA ILE A 8 5.75 -13.54 -9.40
C ILE A 8 5.35 -13.72 -7.93
N TRP A 9 4.33 -14.56 -7.64
CA TRP A 9 3.93 -14.87 -6.26
C TRP A 9 5.06 -15.51 -5.45
N ARG A 10 5.83 -16.39 -6.08
CA ARG A 10 7.01 -17.02 -5.46
C ARG A 10 8.16 -16.04 -5.28
N GLN A 11 8.35 -15.03 -6.12
CA GLN A 11 9.36 -14.00 -5.86
C GLN A 11 8.95 -13.00 -4.77
N VAL A 12 7.64 -12.72 -4.63
CA VAL A 12 7.12 -11.84 -3.58
C VAL A 12 7.09 -12.53 -2.21
N PHE A 13 6.89 -13.85 -2.15
CA PHE A 13 6.72 -14.57 -0.86
C PHE A 13 7.76 -15.67 -0.56
N ALA A 14 8.56 -16.16 -1.52
CA ALA A 14 9.62 -17.14 -1.25
C ALA A 14 10.93 -16.43 -0.93
N GLY A 15 11.02 -15.89 0.29
CA GLY A 15 12.19 -15.15 0.71
C GLY A 15 12.27 -14.81 2.19
N LYS A 16 12.11 -15.81 3.08
CA LYS A 16 13.01 -16.01 4.23
C LYS A 16 12.67 -17.30 4.99
N SER A 17 13.67 -18.18 5.09
CA SER A 17 13.76 -19.23 6.09
C SER A 17 13.62 -18.63 7.49
N SER A 18 12.93 -19.35 8.37
CA SER A 18 12.76 -19.06 9.79
C SER A 18 14.11 -18.79 10.45
N GLN A 19 14.44 -17.51 10.59
CA GLN A 19 15.51 -17.05 11.45
C GLN A 19 14.82 -16.23 12.54
N GLU A 20 14.76 -16.82 13.73
CA GLU A 20 14.15 -16.24 14.93
C GLU A 20 15.03 -15.07 15.39
N THR A 21 14.96 -13.96 14.67
CA THR A 21 15.34 -12.65 15.20
C THR A 21 14.26 -12.27 16.20
N ASN A 22 14.64 -11.71 17.35
CA ASN A 22 13.70 -11.06 18.28
C ASN A 22 12.95 -9.96 17.52
N ASP A 23 11.88 -10.34 16.85
CA ASP A 23 11.12 -9.48 15.96
C ASP A 23 10.24 -8.62 16.87
N SER A 24 10.68 -7.38 17.06
CA SER A 24 9.87 -6.31 17.63
C SER A 24 8.83 -5.99 16.58
N GLY A 25 7.57 -6.30 16.86
CA GLY A 25 6.45 -6.07 15.95
C GLY A 25 6.45 -4.69 15.26
N GLY A 26 5.78 -4.61 14.12
CA GLY A 26 5.83 -3.44 13.26
C GLY A 26 4.46 -2.98 12.76
N VAL A 27 4.31 -1.68 12.56
CA VAL A 27 3.18 -1.09 11.83
C VAL A 27 3.63 -0.87 10.40
N VAL A 28 2.94 -1.49 9.45
CA VAL A 28 3.13 -1.24 8.02
C VAL A 28 2.10 -0.21 7.58
N VAL A 29 2.58 0.98 7.21
CA VAL A 29 1.73 2.08 6.76
C VAL A 29 1.42 1.92 5.28
N ILE A 30 0.14 1.82 4.98
CA ILE A 30 -0.43 1.74 3.62
C ILE A 30 -0.84 3.16 3.22
N GLY A 31 -0.17 3.72 2.22
CA GLY A 31 -0.54 4.98 1.61
C GLY A 31 -1.73 4.79 0.67
N HIS A 32 -2.79 5.57 0.85
CA HIS A 32 -3.96 5.53 -0.03
C HIS A 32 -4.24 6.92 -0.60
N LEU A 33 -4.41 6.98 -1.92
CA LEU A 33 -4.74 8.19 -2.67
C LEU A 33 -6.19 8.11 -3.14
N GLN A 34 -7.07 8.74 -2.36
CA GLN A 34 -8.51 8.80 -2.60
C GLN A 34 -8.81 9.81 -3.71
N PRO A 35 -9.44 9.44 -4.83
CA PRO A 35 -9.86 10.43 -5.81
C PRO A 35 -10.95 11.32 -5.23
N ASN A 36 -10.96 12.59 -5.60
CA ASN A 36 -12.01 13.55 -5.22
C ASN A 36 -13.33 13.25 -5.97
N ASN A 37 -13.96 12.12 -5.62
CA ASN A 37 -15.22 11.67 -6.17
C ASN A 37 -16.08 11.07 -5.03
N PRO A 38 -17.24 11.66 -4.70
CA PRO A 38 -18.08 11.20 -3.60
C PRO A 38 -18.62 9.78 -3.79
N ALA A 39 -18.72 9.28 -5.03
CA ALA A 39 -19.21 7.93 -5.30
C ALA A 39 -18.28 6.82 -4.75
N ILE A 40 -17.01 7.14 -4.50
CA ILE A 40 -15.97 6.18 -4.06
C ILE A 40 -15.33 6.57 -2.73
N ALA A 41 -15.93 7.50 -1.99
CA ALA A 41 -15.40 8.00 -0.70
C ALA A 41 -15.28 6.91 0.40
N HIS A 42 -15.84 5.72 0.17
CA HIS A 42 -15.82 4.58 1.08
C HIS A 42 -14.59 3.67 0.93
N GLU A 43 -13.75 3.86 -0.09
CA GLU A 43 -12.51 3.07 -0.30
C GLU A 43 -11.61 2.95 0.95
N PRO A 44 -11.39 4.00 1.77
CA PRO A 44 -10.53 3.89 2.95
C PRO A 44 -11.11 2.95 4.00
N ASP A 45 -12.44 2.91 4.12
CA ASP A 45 -13.14 2.04 5.05
C ASP A 45 -13.08 0.58 4.58
N ILE A 46 -13.17 0.34 3.26
CA ILE A 46 -12.95 -1.00 2.69
C ILE A 46 -11.52 -1.47 2.99
N LEU A 47 -10.51 -0.62 2.79
CA LEU A 47 -9.12 -0.98 3.07
C LEU A 47 -8.88 -1.30 4.55
N ARG A 48 -9.52 -0.56 5.47
CA ARG A 48 -9.47 -0.85 6.91
C ARG A 48 -10.14 -2.19 7.24
N MET A 49 -11.32 -2.46 6.68
CA MET A 49 -11.98 -3.76 6.85
C MET A 49 -11.12 -4.91 6.33
N CYS A 50 -10.44 -4.74 5.19
CA CYS A 50 -9.50 -5.74 4.68
C CYS A 50 -8.30 -5.95 5.61
N ALA A 51 -7.73 -4.87 6.16
CA ALA A 51 -6.63 -4.97 7.13
C ALA A 51 -7.07 -5.71 8.41
N ASP A 52 -8.28 -5.45 8.88
CA ASP A 52 -8.86 -6.12 10.04
C ASP A 52 -9.13 -7.61 9.75
N ASP A 53 -9.72 -7.96 8.61
CA ASP A 53 -9.95 -9.37 8.19
C ASP A 53 -8.64 -10.18 8.13
N LEU A 54 -7.58 -9.59 7.57
CA LEU A 54 -6.27 -10.25 7.49
C LEU A 54 -5.68 -10.53 8.88
N ARG A 55 -5.92 -9.63 9.84
CA ARG A 55 -5.51 -9.81 11.24
C ARG A 55 -6.37 -10.88 11.93
N GLU A 56 -7.69 -10.80 11.80
CA GLU A 56 -8.63 -11.72 12.45
C GLU A 56 -8.46 -13.17 11.99
N ARG A 57 -8.12 -13.36 10.71
CA ARG A 57 -7.86 -14.69 10.13
C ARG A 57 -6.46 -15.22 10.41
N GLY A 58 -5.61 -14.46 11.13
CA GLY A 58 -4.23 -14.84 11.41
C GLY A 58 -3.35 -14.94 10.16
N ILE A 59 -3.69 -14.22 9.09
CA ILE A 59 -2.87 -14.17 7.87
C ILE A 59 -1.64 -13.30 8.11
N LEU A 60 -1.81 -12.22 8.89
CA LEU A 60 -0.69 -11.41 9.36
C LEU A 60 -0.07 -12.06 10.61
N PRO A 61 1.27 -12.08 10.74
CA PRO A 61 1.88 -12.48 12.00
C PRO A 61 1.41 -11.57 13.13
N GLU A 62 1.18 -12.11 14.34
CA GLU A 62 0.55 -11.40 15.47
C GLU A 62 1.22 -10.07 15.85
N LYS A 63 2.51 -9.95 15.54
CA LYS A 63 3.31 -8.78 15.84
C LYS A 63 3.22 -7.67 14.79
N TYR A 64 2.52 -7.88 13.68
CA TYR A 64 2.37 -6.88 12.62
C TYR A 64 0.95 -6.36 12.51
N SER A 65 0.82 -5.08 12.22
CA SER A 65 -0.45 -4.44 11.93
C SER A 65 -0.34 -3.52 10.71
N PHE A 66 -1.49 -3.25 10.09
CA PHE A 66 -1.59 -2.34 8.96
C PHE A 66 -2.29 -1.05 9.38
N GLU A 67 -1.72 0.09 8.99
CA GLU A 67 -2.33 1.42 9.16
C GLU A 67 -2.62 2.01 7.79
N VAL A 68 -3.88 2.38 7.51
CA VAL A 68 -4.27 3.01 6.25
C VAL A 68 -4.22 4.53 6.37
N ALA A 69 -3.22 5.14 5.74
CA ALA A 69 -3.03 6.59 5.66
C ALA A 69 -3.58 7.14 4.35
N THR A 70 -4.76 7.78 4.39
CA THR A 70 -5.43 8.32 3.20
C THR A 70 -5.13 9.80 2.97
N ARG A 71 -4.98 10.19 1.70
CA ARG A 71 -4.90 11.57 1.20
C ARG A 71 -5.70 11.73 -0.08
N GLU A 72 -6.09 12.96 -0.40
CA GLU A 72 -6.80 13.30 -1.63
C GLU A 72 -5.90 13.11 -2.88
N SER A 73 -6.52 12.84 -4.02
CA SER A 73 -5.89 12.79 -5.33
C SER A 73 -6.87 13.23 -6.42
N CYS A 74 -6.39 13.30 -7.65
CA CYS A 74 -7.18 13.63 -8.84
C CYS A 74 -7.73 15.05 -8.84
N ASN A 75 -6.97 15.98 -8.26
CA ASN A 75 -7.27 17.41 -8.27
C ASN A 75 -5.98 18.18 -8.56
N ALA A 76 -5.79 18.58 -9.83
CA ALA A 76 -4.63 19.36 -10.27
C ALA A 76 -3.26 18.78 -9.85
N TYR A 77 -3.07 17.45 -9.97
CA TYR A 77 -1.85 16.73 -9.56
C TYR A 77 -1.60 16.65 -8.04
N SER A 78 -2.61 16.98 -7.21
CA SER A 78 -2.52 16.85 -5.75
C SER A 78 -2.13 15.44 -5.29
N GLY A 79 -2.52 14.39 -6.03
CA GLY A 79 -2.14 13.02 -5.67
C GLY A 79 -0.63 12.77 -5.77
N VAL A 80 0.09 13.47 -6.65
CA VAL A 80 1.56 13.34 -6.76
C VAL A 80 2.24 13.96 -5.55
N GLU A 81 1.79 15.14 -5.13
CA GLU A 81 2.26 15.80 -3.91
C GLU A 81 1.93 14.94 -2.68
N ASN A 82 0.70 14.45 -2.59
CA ASN A 82 0.25 13.63 -1.48
C ASN A 82 0.95 12.26 -1.44
N ALA A 83 1.32 11.67 -2.58
CA ALA A 83 2.15 10.47 -2.64
C ALA A 83 3.53 10.73 -2.00
N ALA A 84 4.17 11.85 -2.36
CA ALA A 84 5.45 12.25 -1.79
C ALA A 84 5.31 12.55 -0.29
N HIS A 85 4.23 13.19 0.14
CA HIS A 85 3.92 13.41 1.55
C HIS A 85 3.79 12.09 2.31
N LEU A 86 3.04 11.14 1.78
CA LEU A 86 2.90 9.79 2.37
C LEU A 86 4.25 9.07 2.44
N HIS A 87 5.11 9.24 1.44
CA HIS A 87 6.44 8.64 1.41
C HIS A 87 7.36 9.21 2.48
N TYR A 88 7.60 10.52 2.43
CA TYR A 88 8.62 11.15 3.26
C TYR A 88 8.15 11.49 4.67
N MET A 89 6.85 11.74 4.87
CA MET A 89 6.33 12.20 6.16
C MET A 89 5.58 11.10 6.92
N LYS A 90 5.13 10.04 6.24
CA LYS A 90 4.38 8.93 6.85
C LYS A 90 5.06 7.58 6.71
N ASN A 91 6.20 7.50 6.03
CA ASN A 91 6.93 6.24 5.78
C ASN A 91 6.01 5.14 5.21
N ALA A 92 5.08 5.51 4.33
CA ALA A 92 4.24 4.54 3.66
C ALA A 92 5.09 3.63 2.76
N THR A 93 4.87 2.33 2.88
CA THR A 93 5.67 1.31 2.16
C THR A 93 4.90 0.61 1.05
N ILE A 94 3.57 0.80 1.00
CA ILE A 94 2.68 0.24 -0.01
C ILE A 94 1.69 1.32 -0.40
N TYR A 95 1.40 1.48 -1.70
CA TYR A 95 0.50 2.51 -2.20
C TYR A 95 -0.72 1.93 -2.91
N PHE A 96 -1.88 2.51 -2.65
CA PHE A 96 -3.11 2.29 -3.41
C PHE A 96 -3.57 3.59 -4.05
N GLY A 97 -3.84 3.55 -5.35
CA GLY A 97 -4.23 4.71 -6.15
C GLY A 97 -3.05 5.39 -6.85
N PRO A 98 -3.28 6.56 -7.48
CA PRO A 98 -4.53 7.32 -7.51
C PRO A 98 -5.57 6.71 -8.46
N GLY A 99 -6.84 7.09 -8.36
CA GLY A 99 -7.89 6.60 -9.26
C GLY A 99 -7.97 7.29 -10.64
N CYS A 100 -7.00 8.15 -10.99
CA CYS A 100 -6.97 8.88 -12.25
C CYS A 100 -5.65 8.68 -13.02
N ASN A 101 -5.77 8.63 -14.35
CA ASN A 101 -4.66 8.29 -15.24
C ASN A 101 -3.51 9.30 -15.22
N ASN A 102 -3.81 10.60 -15.13
CA ASN A 102 -2.80 11.66 -15.25
C ASN A 102 -1.76 11.56 -14.11
N GLU A 103 -2.22 11.36 -12.89
CA GLU A 103 -1.36 11.25 -11.70
C GLU A 103 -0.72 9.86 -11.60
N MET A 104 -1.44 8.80 -11.99
CA MET A 104 -0.92 7.43 -12.02
C MET A 104 0.38 7.32 -12.83
N LEU A 105 0.44 7.96 -14.00
CA LEU A 105 1.65 7.96 -14.84
C LEU A 105 2.83 8.69 -14.19
N ALA A 106 2.56 9.76 -13.44
CA ALA A 106 3.60 10.52 -12.75
C ALA A 106 4.12 9.73 -11.54
N ILE A 107 3.22 9.21 -10.70
CA ILE A 107 3.57 8.42 -9.51
C ILE A 107 4.26 7.12 -9.91
N GLY A 108 3.81 6.45 -10.97
CA GLY A 108 4.45 5.23 -11.47
C GLY A 108 5.91 5.43 -11.92
N ARG A 109 6.31 6.66 -12.30
CA ARG A 109 7.72 7.00 -12.58
C ARG A 109 8.52 7.30 -11.32
N LEU A 110 7.85 7.67 -10.22
CA LEU A 110 8.47 7.95 -8.92
C LEU A 110 8.61 6.69 -8.07
N ALA A 111 7.67 5.75 -8.14
CA ALA A 111 7.65 4.53 -7.33
C ALA A 111 8.98 3.73 -7.39
N PRO A 112 9.63 3.51 -8.56
CA PRO A 112 10.94 2.85 -8.60
C PRO A 112 12.06 3.63 -7.92
N ARG A 113 11.96 4.97 -7.84
CA ARG A 113 12.94 5.82 -7.14
C ARG A 113 12.78 5.74 -5.63
N TRP A 114 11.56 5.53 -5.17
CA TRP A 114 11.21 5.34 -3.77
C TRP A 114 11.36 3.89 -3.31
N ASN A 115 11.56 2.95 -4.24
CA ASN A 115 11.59 1.51 -3.99
C ASN A 115 10.32 1.02 -3.26
N VAL A 116 9.16 1.50 -3.72
CA VAL A 116 7.84 1.12 -3.20
C VAL A 116 7.00 0.49 -4.31
N PRO A 117 6.19 -0.53 -3.99
CA PRO A 117 5.20 -1.10 -4.90
C PRO A 117 4.01 -0.17 -5.12
#